data_AF-A0A1H1KN47-F1
#
_entry.id   AF-A0A1H1KN47-F1
#
_cell.length_a   1.000
_cell.length_b   1.000
_cell.length_c   1.000
_cell.angle_alpha   90.00
_cell.angle_beta   90.00
_cell.angle_gamma   90.00
#
_symmetry.space_group_name_H-M   'P 1'
#
loop_
_entity.id
_entity.type
_entity.pdbx_description
1 polymer ?
#
loop_
_entity_poly.entity_id
_entity_poly.type
_entity_poly.pdbx_seq_one_letter_code
_entity_poly.pdbx_strand_id
1 'polypeptide(L)'
;MYVNWMKLSWNMGMLALESQKVIALRLAKLSIGGKGGSQEATDMVSEKVAAAGQAAVSLATGKSAVAVTKQYRKKVRSNLRRLRK
;
A
#
# COMPACT_ATOMS: atom_id res chain seq x y z
N MET A 1 -21.05 -2.83 -17.21
CA MET A 1 -19.80 -2.04 -17.30
C MET A 1 -19.73 -0.88 -16.29
N TYR A 2 -20.72 0.03 -16.22
CA TYR A 2 -20.70 1.21 -15.33
C TYR A 2 -20.49 0.92 -13.84
N VAL A 3 -21.13 -0.12 -13.29
CA VAL A 3 -20.99 -0.50 -11.86
C VAL A 3 -19.55 -0.90 -11.51
N ASN A 4 -18.82 -1.53 -12.46
CA ASN A 4 -17.43 -1.92 -12.25
C ASN A 4 -16.50 -0.70 -12.26
N TRP A 5 -16.80 0.28 -13.10
CA TRP A 5 -16.08 1.55 -13.16
C TRP A 5 -16.27 2.37 -11.87
N MET A 6 -17.51 2.51 -11.38
CA MET A 6 -17.75 3.21 -10.10
C MET A 6 -17.05 2.52 -8.92
N LYS A 7 -17.09 1.18 -8.85
CA LYS A 7 -16.38 0.41 -7.82
C LYS A 7 -14.87 0.59 -7.92
N LEU A 8 -14.32 0.66 -9.12
CA LEU A 8 -12.89 0.92 -9.34
C LEU A 8 -12.52 2.31 -8.84
N SER A 9 -13.24 3.34 -9.26
CA SER A 9 -13.01 4.74 -8.85
C SER A 9 -13.10 4.92 -7.34
N TRP A 10 -14.10 4.31 -6.69
CA TRP A 10 -14.22 4.33 -5.23
C TRP A 10 -13.03 3.64 -4.53
N ASN A 11 -12.60 2.48 -5.05
CA ASN A 11 -11.43 1.77 -4.52
C ASN A 11 -10.14 2.58 -4.71
N MET A 12 -9.97 3.25 -5.85
CA MET A 12 -8.83 4.12 -6.11
C MET A 12 -8.83 5.35 -5.20
N GLY A 13 -9.97 6.03 -5.01
CA GLY A 13 -10.06 7.18 -4.11
C GLY A 13 -9.72 6.80 -2.67
N MET A 14 -10.27 5.69 -2.17
CA MET A 14 -9.91 5.19 -0.85
C MET A 14 -8.44 4.75 -0.75
N LEU A 15 -7.91 4.13 -1.80
CA LEU A 15 -6.51 3.73 -1.84
C LEU A 15 -5.60 4.95 -1.76
N ALA A 16 -5.93 6.05 -2.46
CA ALA A 16 -5.19 7.30 -2.39
C ALA A 16 -5.17 7.86 -0.97
N LEU A 17 -6.33 7.95 -0.30
CA LEU A 17 -6.43 8.42 1.08
C LEU A 17 -5.66 7.55 2.07
N GLU A 18 -5.80 6.22 1.97
CA GLU A 18 -5.08 5.26 2.80
C GLU A 18 -3.55 5.39 2.59
N SER A 19 -3.11 5.64 1.34
CA SER A 19 -1.69 5.82 1.00
C SER A 19 -1.11 7.12 1.56
N GLN A 20 -1.84 8.24 1.46
CA GLN A 20 -1.38 9.53 2.02
C GLN A 20 -1.13 9.45 3.53
N LYS A 21 -1.99 8.74 4.28
CA LYS A 21 -1.79 8.52 5.72
C LYS A 21 -0.53 7.71 6.02
N VAL A 22 -0.24 6.68 5.23
CA VAL A 22 0.98 5.87 5.37
C VAL A 22 2.23 6.71 5.08
N ILE A 23 2.19 7.55 4.04
CA ILE A 23 3.30 8.46 3.69
C ILE A 23 3.57 9.44 4.84
N ALA A 24 2.53 10.07 5.38
CA ALA A 24 2.67 11.00 6.50
C ALA A 24 3.29 10.34 7.75
N LEU A 25 2.83 9.14 8.12
CA LEU A 25 3.37 8.40 9.28
C LEU A 25 4.82 7.97 9.07
N ARG A 26 5.19 7.59 7.84
CA ARG A 26 6.58 7.25 7.48
C ARG A 26 7.49 8.46 7.58
N LEU A 27 7.07 9.58 7.04
CA LEU A 27 7.82 10.83 7.14
C LEU A 27 8.01 11.22 8.60
N ALA A 28 6.98 11.09 9.45
CA ALA A 28 7.09 11.33 10.88
C ALA A 28 8.08 10.37 11.58
N LYS A 29 8.00 9.05 11.34
CA LYS A 29 8.95 8.08 11.93
C LYS A 29 10.39 8.31 11.45
N LEU A 30 10.58 8.68 10.19
CA LEU A 30 11.90 8.99 9.63
C LEU A 30 12.44 10.33 10.17
N SER A 31 11.61 11.36 10.32
CA SER A 31 12.03 12.67 10.84
C SER A 31 12.37 12.64 12.33
N ILE A 32 11.70 11.77 13.11
CA ILE A 32 12.04 11.53 14.53
C ILE A 32 13.41 10.83 14.66
N GLY A 33 13.83 10.07 13.64
CA GLY A 33 15.13 9.40 13.61
C GLY A 33 15.27 8.27 14.64
N GLY A 34 16.51 7.96 15.00
CA GLY A 34 16.83 6.88 15.96
C GLY A 34 16.51 5.46 15.44
N LYS A 35 16.51 4.48 16.35
CA LYS A 35 16.28 3.06 16.01
C LYS A 35 14.94 2.82 15.29
N GLY A 36 13.90 3.58 15.64
CA GLY A 36 12.58 3.48 15.01
C GLY A 36 12.56 3.95 13.55
N GLY A 37 13.32 5.00 13.21
CA GLY A 37 13.46 5.48 11.83
C GLY A 37 14.24 4.51 10.94
N SER A 38 15.37 3.96 11.43
CA SER A 38 16.16 2.97 10.70
C SER A 38 15.39 1.66 10.46
N GLN A 39 14.59 1.24 11.44
CA GLN A 39 13.72 0.08 11.29
C GLN A 39 12.63 0.33 10.24
N GLU A 40 11.97 1.50 10.26
CA GLU A 40 10.96 1.82 9.24
C GLU A 40 11.57 1.91 7.83
N ALA A 41 12.80 2.40 7.69
CA ALA A 41 13.50 2.39 6.40
C ALA A 41 13.73 0.96 5.87
N THR A 42 14.15 0.03 6.72
CA THR A 42 14.36 -1.39 6.37
C THR A 42 13.05 -2.08 6.00
N ASP A 43 12.01 -1.81 6.79
CA ASP A 43 10.66 -2.32 6.57
C ASP A 43 10.07 -1.80 5.25
N MET A 44 10.29 -0.52 4.92
CA MET A 44 9.87 0.07 3.65
C MET A 44 10.48 -0.62 2.43
N VAL A 45 11.76 -1.02 2.50
CA VAL A 45 12.44 -1.73 1.41
C VAL A 45 11.85 -3.13 1.25
N SER A 46 11.69 -3.86 2.35
CA SER A 46 11.10 -5.20 2.36
C SER A 46 9.69 -5.21 1.75
N GLU A 47 8.89 -4.19 2.06
CA GLU A 47 7.56 -4.04 1.50
C GLU A 47 7.55 -3.73 0.00
N LYS A 48 8.50 -2.92 -0.50
CA LYS A 48 8.65 -2.64 -1.94
C LYS A 48 8.99 -3.91 -2.71
N VAL A 49 9.90 -4.74 -2.19
CA VAL A 49 10.27 -6.03 -2.79
C VAL A 49 9.06 -6.97 -2.81
N ALA A 50 8.31 -7.07 -1.70
CA ALA A 50 7.08 -7.87 -1.64
C ALA A 50 5.95 -7.32 -2.54
N ALA A 51 5.93 -6.00 -2.81
CA ALA A 51 5.02 -5.39 -3.77
C ALA A 51 5.41 -5.72 -5.21
N ALA A 52 6.68 -5.65 -5.56
CA ALA A 52 7.19 -6.02 -6.87
C ALA A 52 6.86 -7.49 -7.21
N GLY A 53 7.08 -8.42 -6.28
CA GLY A 53 6.73 -9.83 -6.48
C GLY A 53 5.22 -10.05 -6.70
N GLN A 54 4.36 -9.35 -5.95
CA GLN A 54 2.91 -9.47 -6.13
C GLN A 54 2.41 -8.81 -7.42
N ALA A 55 3.06 -7.73 -7.87
CA ALA A 55 2.79 -7.12 -9.16
C ALA A 55 3.19 -8.08 -10.31
N ALA A 56 4.37 -8.69 -10.24
CA ALA A 56 4.83 -9.69 -11.22
C ALA A 56 3.86 -10.87 -11.33
N VAL A 57 3.41 -11.43 -10.20
CA VAL A 57 2.39 -12.50 -10.18
C VAL A 57 1.05 -12.02 -10.76
N SER A 58 0.62 -10.80 -10.44
CA SER A 58 -0.66 -10.27 -10.94
C SER A 58 -0.63 -10.01 -12.45
N LEU A 59 0.51 -9.56 -12.98
CA LEU A 59 0.74 -9.41 -14.42
C LEU A 59 0.76 -10.77 -15.12
N ALA A 60 1.51 -11.74 -14.58
CA ALA A 60 1.60 -13.09 -15.14
C ALA A 60 0.25 -13.85 -15.16
N THR A 61 -0.65 -13.52 -14.24
CA THR A 61 -1.97 -14.19 -14.10
C THR A 61 -3.14 -13.43 -14.74
N GLY A 62 -2.88 -12.30 -15.42
CA GLY A 62 -3.92 -11.54 -16.13
C GLY A 62 -5.06 -11.02 -15.24
N LYS A 63 -4.78 -10.71 -13.95
CA LYS A 63 -5.83 -10.34 -12.99
C LYS A 63 -6.54 -9.04 -13.36
N SER A 64 -7.86 -9.00 -13.13
CA SER A 64 -8.67 -7.81 -13.35
C SER A 64 -8.26 -6.64 -12.45
N ALA A 65 -8.40 -5.41 -12.94
CA ALA A 65 -8.04 -4.18 -12.21
C ALA A 65 -8.74 -4.05 -10.83
N VAL A 66 -9.96 -4.59 -10.70
CA VAL A 66 -10.70 -4.61 -9.42
C VAL A 66 -10.04 -5.54 -8.41
N ALA A 67 -9.53 -6.70 -8.85
CA ALA A 67 -8.82 -7.64 -7.98
C ALA A 67 -7.48 -7.05 -7.51
N VAL A 68 -6.74 -6.41 -8.42
CA VAL A 68 -5.46 -5.75 -8.12
C VAL A 68 -5.65 -4.62 -7.11
N THR A 69 -6.62 -3.73 -7.33
CA THR A 69 -6.89 -2.61 -6.40
C THR A 69 -7.32 -3.08 -5.02
N LYS A 70 -8.16 -4.13 -4.92
CA LYS A 70 -8.56 -4.71 -3.63
C LYS A 70 -7.37 -5.31 -2.87
N GLN A 71 -6.47 -6.00 -3.56
CA GLN A 71 -5.25 -6.56 -2.95
C GLN A 71 -4.32 -5.44 -2.46
N TYR A 72 -4.17 -4.39 -3.26
CA TYR A 72 -3.35 -3.24 -2.89
C TYR A 72 -3.89 -2.51 -1.64
N ARG A 73 -5.22 -2.31 -1.55
CA ARG A 73 -5.86 -1.74 -0.35
C ARG A 73 -5.62 -2.58 0.90
N LYS A 74 -5.65 -3.91 0.80
CA LYS A 74 -5.36 -4.80 1.94
C LYS A 74 -3.95 -4.57 2.49
N LYS A 75 -2.96 -4.41 1.59
CA LYS A 75 -1.58 -4.10 1.97
C LYS A 75 -1.47 -2.75 2.66
N VAL A 76 -2.03 -1.68 2.08
CA VAL A 76 -1.95 -0.33 2.67
C VAL A 76 -2.57 -0.30 4.06
N ARG A 77 -3.71 -0.97 4.28
CA ARG A 77 -4.30 -1.08 5.63
C ARG A 77 -3.43 -1.85 6.62
N SER A 78 -2.75 -2.89 6.18
CA SER A 78 -1.80 -3.63 7.03
C SER A 78 -0.65 -2.72 7.46
N ASN A 79 -0.11 -1.94 6.53
CA ASN A 79 0.97 -0.99 6.80
C ASN A 79 0.52 0.10 7.78
N LEU A 80 -0.69 0.63 7.59
CA LEU A 80 -1.28 1.61 8.49
C LEU A 80 -1.38 1.06 9.92
N ARG A 81 -1.78 -0.21 10.10
CA ARG A 81 -1.86 -0.84 11.42
C ARG A 81 -0.49 -1.01 12.07
N ARG A 82 0.54 -1.41 11.31
CA ARG A 82 1.90 -1.53 11.83
C ARG A 82 2.48 -0.18 12.22
N LEU A 83 2.28 0.84 11.38
CA LEU A 83 2.82 2.18 11.62
C LEU A 83 2.19 2.89 12.82
N ARG A 84 0.96 2.53 13.19
CA ARG A 84 0.26 3.02 14.38
C ARG A 84 0.70 2.33 15.68
N LYS A 85 1.41 1.21 15.59
CA LYS A 85 2.18 0.66 16.71
C LYS A 85 3.54 1.36 16.77
#